data_AF-A0AAW8NJJ6-F1
#
_entry.id   AF-A0AAW8NJJ6-F1
#
_cell.length_a   1.000
_cell.length_b   1.000
_cell.length_c   1.000
_cell.angle_alpha   90.00
_cell.angle_beta   90.00
_cell.angle_gamma   90.00
#
_symmetry.space_group_name_H-M   'P 1'
#
loop_
_entity.id
_entity.type
_entity.pdbx_description
1 polymer ?
#
loop_
_entity_poly.entity_id
_entity_poly.type
_entity_poly.pdbx_seq_one_letter_code
_entity_poly.pdbx_strand_id
1 'polypeptide(L)'
;MEGINRYDAVFAEAVFTFIEVCRQRGYGPELILRADLGRVPGAYTGETGLGWAFRLQQIDELHALGDDGKLYRATRTWRLTRQPLWLQQMAETSFLVATAEVHIEESPQLRREIMNSLLLWLTVREQKDRAAAGS
;
A
#
# COMPACT_ATOMS: atom_id res chain seq x y z
N MET A 1 4.98 -34.15 8.62
CA MET A 1 5.88 -33.23 9.34
C MET A 1 5.69 -31.87 8.71
N GLU A 2 4.70 -31.12 9.20
CA GLU A 2 4.39 -29.77 8.74
C GLU A 2 5.45 -28.83 9.27
N GLY A 3 6.39 -28.45 8.42
CA GLY A 3 7.22 -27.29 8.66
C GLY A 3 6.31 -26.07 8.62
N ILE A 4 5.75 -25.68 9.77
CA ILE A 4 5.14 -24.37 9.95
C ILE A 4 6.14 -23.37 9.39
N ASN A 5 5.71 -22.66 8.36
CA ASN A 5 6.51 -21.76 7.53
C ASN A 5 7.02 -20.61 8.40
N ARG A 6 8.05 -20.85 9.22
CA ARG A 6 8.68 -19.84 10.10
C ARG A 6 9.11 -18.60 9.30
N TYR A 7 9.30 -18.75 7.99
CA TYR A 7 9.59 -17.67 7.06
C TYR A 7 8.40 -16.74 6.76
N ASP A 8 7.15 -17.19 6.83
CA ASP A 8 5.99 -16.29 6.70
C ASP A 8 5.74 -15.49 7.98
N ALA A 9 5.97 -16.09 9.15
CA ALA A 9 5.76 -15.40 10.43
C ALA A 9 6.64 -14.15 10.56
N VAL A 10 7.92 -14.26 10.16
CA VAL A 10 8.87 -13.12 10.22
C VAL A 10 8.47 -12.01 9.25
N PHE A 11 8.04 -12.36 8.03
CA PHE A 11 7.61 -11.37 7.05
C PHE A 11 6.31 -10.69 7.49
N ALA A 12 5.33 -11.47 7.97
CA ALA A 12 4.09 -10.96 8.51
C ALA A 12 4.34 -10.04 9.72
N GLU A 13 5.19 -10.44 10.65
CA GLU A 13 5.57 -9.62 11.81
C GLU A 13 6.22 -8.30 11.38
N ALA A 14 7.10 -8.33 10.38
CA ALA A 14 7.73 -7.13 9.87
C ALA A 14 6.73 -6.17 9.19
N VAL A 15 5.76 -6.71 8.43
CA VAL A 15 4.65 -5.96 7.83
C VAL A 15 3.78 -5.32 8.91
N PHE A 16 3.37 -6.08 9.93
CA PHE A 16 2.59 -5.55 11.04
C PHE A 16 3.38 -4.50 11.84
N THR A 17 4.66 -4.73 12.06
CA THR A 17 5.54 -3.77 12.74
C THR A 17 5.62 -2.46 11.97
N PHE A 18 5.75 -2.50 10.64
CA PHE A 18 5.71 -1.30 9.81
C PHE A 18 4.41 -0.51 10.00
N ILE A 19 3.26 -1.20 9.95
CA ILE A 19 1.94 -0.58 10.13
C ILE A 19 1.85 0.11 11.49
N GLU A 20 2.27 -0.57 12.55
CA GLU A 20 2.27 -0.02 13.91
C GLU A 20 3.21 1.17 14.05
N VAL A 21 4.41 1.11 13.46
CA VAL A 21 5.34 2.25 13.43
C VAL A 21 4.71 3.46 12.73
N CYS A 22 4.05 3.26 11.60
CA CYS A 22 3.34 4.35 10.91
C CYS A 22 2.26 4.98 11.78
N ARG A 23 1.44 4.14 12.45
CA ARG A 23 0.37 4.61 13.35
C ARG A 23 0.94 5.40 14.53
N GLN A 24 1.95 4.86 15.21
CA GLN A 24 2.57 5.49 16.37
C GLN A 24 3.21 6.84 16.04
N ARG A 25 3.70 7.00 14.81
CA ARG A 25 4.33 8.24 14.33
C ARG A 25 3.36 9.21 13.66
N GLY A 26 2.06 8.89 13.62
CA GLY A 26 1.03 9.74 13.03
C GLY A 26 1.12 9.84 11.49
N TYR A 27 1.77 8.88 10.82
CA TYR A 27 1.84 8.86 9.37
C TYR A 27 0.49 8.43 8.77
N GLY A 28 -0.23 9.39 8.19
CA GLY A 28 -1.57 9.16 7.64
C GLY A 28 -1.60 8.16 6.46
N PRO A 29 -2.47 7.15 6.51
CA PRO A 29 -2.71 6.26 5.37
C PRO A 29 -3.57 6.93 4.29
N GLU A 30 -3.51 6.39 3.08
CA GLU A 30 -4.34 6.76 1.93
C GLU A 30 -5.51 5.76 1.80
N LEU A 31 -6.65 6.21 1.27
CA LEU A 31 -7.76 5.32 0.97
C LEU A 31 -7.43 4.43 -0.24
N ILE A 32 -7.68 3.13 -0.11
CA ILE A 32 -7.47 2.13 -1.14
C ILE A 32 -8.82 1.77 -1.78
N LEU A 33 -8.93 1.98 -3.10
CA LEU A 33 -10.12 1.64 -3.89
C LEU A 33 -9.81 0.53 -4.89
N ARG A 34 -10.70 -0.45 -5.03
CA ARG A 34 -10.54 -1.54 -6.00
C ARG A 34 -11.15 -1.17 -7.35
N ALA A 35 -10.37 -1.31 -8.42
CA ALA A 35 -10.85 -1.18 -9.80
C ALA A 35 -10.80 -2.53 -10.54
N ASP A 36 -11.84 -2.82 -11.32
CA ASP A 36 -11.82 -3.93 -12.28
C ASP A 36 -11.18 -3.41 -13.58
N LEU A 37 -9.99 -3.92 -13.91
CA LEU A 37 -9.32 -3.61 -15.17
C LEU A 37 -9.53 -4.69 -16.24
N GLY A 38 -10.19 -5.80 -15.91
CA GLY A 38 -10.39 -6.92 -16.80
C GLY A 38 -11.70 -6.84 -17.60
N ARG A 39 -12.83 -6.55 -16.93
CA ARG A 39 -14.15 -6.55 -17.58
C ARG A 39 -14.61 -5.18 -18.05
N VAL A 40 -14.40 -4.16 -17.22
CA VAL A 40 -14.78 -2.77 -17.52
C VAL A 40 -13.64 -1.87 -17.08
N PRO A 41 -12.68 -1.54 -17.95
CA PRO A 41 -11.53 -0.73 -17.60
C PRO A 41 -11.94 0.54 -16.87
N GLY A 42 -11.51 0.68 -15.62
CA GLY A 42 -11.77 1.86 -14.79
C GLY A 42 -13.11 1.85 -14.05
N ALA A 43 -13.83 0.72 -14.00
CA ALA A 43 -14.98 0.57 -13.11
C ALA A 43 -14.52 0.24 -11.68
N TYR A 44 -14.91 1.08 -10.74
CA TYR A 44 -14.66 0.85 -9.32
C TYR A 44 -15.64 -0.18 -8.78
N THR A 45 -15.11 -1.18 -8.12
CA THR A 45 -15.89 -2.33 -7.62
C THR A 45 -16.11 -2.28 -6.11
N GLY A 46 -15.35 -1.45 -5.40
CA GLY A 46 -15.54 -1.22 -3.98
C GLY A 46 -14.37 -0.50 -3.33
N GLU A 47 -14.56 -0.17 -2.06
CA GLU A 47 -13.50 0.23 -1.14
C GLU A 47 -12.76 -1.02 -0.65
N THR A 48 -11.46 -0.88 -0.43
CA THR A 48 -10.56 -1.95 0.03
C THR A 48 -10.00 -1.67 1.42
N GLY A 49 -10.07 -0.44 1.91
CA GLY A 49 -9.59 -0.04 3.23
C GLY A 49 -8.57 1.11 3.17
N LEU A 50 -7.70 1.19 4.17
CA LEU A 50 -6.65 2.21 4.28
C LEU A 50 -5.28 1.57 4.10
N GLY A 51 -4.29 2.33 3.61
CA GLY A 51 -2.92 1.83 3.59
C GLY A 51 -1.86 2.81 3.11
N TRP A 52 -0.64 2.32 2.97
CA TRP A 52 0.53 3.13 2.62
C TRP A 52 1.09 2.72 1.27
N ALA A 53 1.24 3.71 0.38
CA ALA A 53 1.84 3.50 -0.93
C ALA A 53 3.36 3.58 -0.90
N PHE A 54 4.01 2.65 -1.60
CA PHE A 54 5.45 2.58 -1.79
C PHE A 54 5.79 2.02 -3.18
N ARG A 55 6.99 2.35 -3.68
CA ARG A 55 7.48 1.82 -4.96
C ARG A 55 8.39 0.63 -4.72
N LEU A 56 8.16 -0.44 -5.46
CA LEU A 56 9.10 -1.55 -5.60
C LEU A 56 10.21 -1.12 -6.58
N GLN A 57 11.45 -1.04 -6.08
CA GLN A 57 12.56 -0.37 -6.77
C GLN A 57 13.04 -1.08 -8.05
N GLN A 58 12.99 -2.41 -8.10
CA GLN A 58 13.48 -3.20 -9.22
C GLN A 58 12.53 -3.14 -10.41
N ILE A 59 11.22 -3.07 -10.14
CA ILE A 59 10.19 -3.08 -11.19
C ILE A 59 9.57 -1.69 -11.44
N ASP A 60 9.96 -0.69 -10.66
CA ASP A 60 9.41 0.68 -10.66
C ASP A 60 7.88 0.73 -10.63
N GLU A 61 7.28 -0.21 -9.89
CA GLU A 61 5.83 -0.31 -9.76
C GLU A 61 5.35 0.18 -8.40
N LEU A 62 4.27 0.97 -8.43
CA LEU A 62 3.62 1.44 -7.22
C LEU A 62 2.75 0.33 -6.62
N HIS A 63 2.91 0.13 -5.32
CA HIS A 63 2.17 -0.83 -4.52
C HIS A 63 1.58 -0.14 -3.30
N ALA A 64 0.57 -0.77 -2.70
CA ALA A 64 -0.06 -0.33 -1.47
C ALA A 64 -0.09 -1.49 -0.47
N LEU A 65 0.38 -1.24 0.74
CA LEU A 65 0.20 -2.15 1.87
C LEU A 65 -1.03 -1.69 2.66
N GLY A 66 -2.05 -2.53 2.70
CA GLY A 66 -3.26 -2.31 3.49
C GLY A 66 -3.01 -2.44 4.98
N ASP A 67 -3.89 -1.83 5.77
CA ASP A 67 -3.92 -1.95 7.23
C ASP A 67 -4.26 -3.37 7.72
N ASP A 68 -4.84 -4.18 6.84
CA ASP A 68 -5.06 -5.62 6.95
C ASP A 68 -3.80 -6.46 6.68
N GLY A 69 -2.67 -5.83 6.33
CA GLY A 69 -1.41 -6.49 5.98
C GLY A 69 -1.35 -7.04 4.55
N LYS A 70 -2.37 -6.80 3.73
CA LYS A 70 -2.40 -7.26 2.34
C LYS A 70 -1.67 -6.32 1.40
N LEU A 71 -1.09 -6.89 0.35
CA LEU A 71 -0.39 -6.14 -0.68
C LEU A 71 -1.24 -6.00 -1.93
N TYR A 72 -1.33 -4.78 -2.43
CA TYR A 72 -2.08 -4.46 -3.65
C TYR A 72 -1.16 -3.78 -4.67
N ARG A 73 -1.33 -4.12 -5.94
CA ARG A 73 -0.73 -3.34 -7.03
C ARG A 73 -1.54 -2.06 -7.21
N ALA A 74 -0.89 -0.90 -7.13
CA ALA A 74 -1.57 0.38 -6.95
C ALA A 74 -1.22 1.42 -8.02
N THR A 75 -2.10 2.40 -8.23
CA THR A 75 -1.81 3.64 -8.99
C THR A 75 -2.41 4.86 -8.28
N ARG A 76 -1.82 6.06 -8.46
CA ARG A 76 -2.21 7.29 -7.72
C ARG A 76 -3.08 8.30 -8.49
N THR A 77 -3.18 8.17 -9.81
CA THR A 77 -3.49 9.32 -10.69
C THR A 77 -4.79 9.21 -11.50
N TRP A 78 -5.79 8.48 -11.01
CA TRP A 78 -7.07 8.42 -11.72
C TRP A 78 -8.02 9.51 -11.23
N ARG A 79 -8.34 10.47 -12.12
CA ARG A 79 -9.42 11.42 -11.91
C ARG A 79 -10.74 10.77 -12.33
N LEU A 80 -11.60 10.49 -11.35
CA LEU A 80 -12.92 9.92 -11.60
C LEU A 80 -13.77 10.87 -12.46
N THR A 81 -14.17 10.42 -13.65
CA THR A 81 -15.10 11.14 -14.52
C THR A 81 -16.55 10.99 -14.06
N ARG A 82 -16.87 9.93 -13.32
CA ARG A 82 -18.15 9.70 -12.64
C ARG A 82 -17.91 9.03 -11.29
N GLN A 83 -18.23 9.74 -10.21
CA GLN A 83 -18.07 9.24 -8.84
C GLN A 83 -19.39 8.66 -8.32
N PRO A 84 -19.38 7.44 -7.76
CA PRO A 84 -20.55 6.92 -7.05
C PRO A 84 -20.86 7.79 -5.82
N LEU A 85 -22.13 7.87 -5.42
CA LEU A 85 -22.62 8.81 -4.38
C LEU A 85 -21.84 8.71 -3.06
N TRP A 86 -21.44 7.49 -2.66
CA TRP A 86 -20.65 7.26 -1.44
C TRP A 86 -19.23 7.86 -1.51
N LEU A 87 -18.70 8.12 -2.71
CA LEU A 87 -17.38 8.69 -2.95
C LEU A 87 -17.43 10.21 -3.17
N GLN A 88 -18.60 10.77 -3.47
CA GLN A 88 -18.76 12.21 -3.75
C GLN A 88 -18.45 13.10 -2.55
N GLN A 89 -18.64 12.61 -1.32
CA GLN A 89 -18.27 13.32 -0.09
C GLN A 89 -16.76 13.43 0.12
N MET A 90 -15.97 12.63 -0.61
CA MET A 90 -14.51 12.60 -0.55
C MET A 90 -13.86 13.33 -1.74
N ALA A 91 -14.61 14.23 -2.39
CA ALA A 91 -14.09 15.06 -3.47
C ALA A 91 -12.76 15.74 -3.05
N GLU A 92 -11.80 15.79 -3.97
CA GLU A 92 -10.43 16.31 -3.77
C GLU A 92 -9.46 15.42 -2.96
N THR A 93 -9.90 14.27 -2.45
CA THR A 93 -9.01 13.28 -1.82
C THR A 93 -8.23 12.51 -2.89
N SER A 94 -6.93 12.28 -2.65
CA SER A 94 -6.13 11.37 -3.50
C SER A 94 -6.36 9.92 -3.07
N PHE A 95 -6.54 9.02 -4.04
CA PHE A 95 -6.84 7.61 -3.80
C PHE A 95 -5.73 6.71 -4.34
N LEU A 96 -5.45 5.62 -3.63
CA LEU A 96 -4.71 4.49 -4.16
C LEU A 96 -5.66 3.54 -4.85
N VAL A 97 -5.50 3.38 -6.16
CA VAL A 97 -6.31 2.44 -6.92
C VAL A 97 -5.64 1.08 -6.91
N ALA A 98 -6.14 0.16 -6.10
CA ALA A 98 -5.80 -1.25 -6.13
C ALA A 98 -6.39 -1.93 -7.36
N THR A 99 -5.51 -2.57 -8.13
CA THR A 99 -5.86 -3.25 -9.39
C THR A 99 -5.92 -4.77 -9.21
N ALA A 100 -5.08 -5.32 -8.34
CA ALA A 100 -5.07 -6.72 -7.95
C ALA A 100 -4.40 -6.89 -6.57
N GLU A 101 -4.84 -7.89 -5.82
CA GLU A 101 -4.13 -8.41 -4.64
C GLU A 101 -2.90 -9.21 -5.13
N VAL A 102 -1.74 -8.92 -4.55
CA VAL A 102 -0.46 -9.56 -4.91
C VAL A 102 -0.19 -10.67 -3.91
N HIS A 103 -0.05 -11.89 -4.41
CA HIS A 103 0.29 -13.05 -3.58
C HIS A 103 1.81 -13.11 -3.40
N ILE A 104 2.26 -13.02 -2.15
CA ILE A 104 3.69 -12.85 -1.80
C ILE A 104 4.39 -14.20 -1.57
N GLU A 105 3.61 -15.28 -1.42
CA GLU A 105 4.07 -16.62 -1.03
C GLU A 105 5.06 -17.24 -2.04
N GLU A 106 5.09 -16.75 -3.28
CA GLU A 106 5.79 -17.40 -4.40
C GLU A 106 7.19 -16.83 -4.73
N SER A 107 7.61 -15.70 -4.14
CA SER A 107 8.88 -15.05 -4.53
C SER A 107 9.69 -14.48 -3.34
N PRO A 108 10.82 -15.11 -2.96
CA PRO A 108 11.77 -14.56 -1.99
C PRO A 108 12.34 -13.19 -2.38
N GLN A 109 12.47 -12.94 -3.69
CA GLN A 109 12.96 -11.68 -4.24
C GLN A 109 11.94 -10.56 -3.98
N LEU A 110 10.67 -10.80 -4.31
CA LEU A 110 9.59 -9.84 -4.08
C LEU A 110 9.47 -9.47 -2.60
N ARG A 111 9.57 -10.45 -1.69
CA ARG A 111 9.58 -10.19 -0.24
C ARG A 111 10.69 -9.24 0.19
N ARG A 112 11.92 -9.51 -0.26
CA ARG A 112 13.07 -8.66 0.06
C ARG A 112 12.88 -7.24 -0.49
N GLU A 113 12.32 -7.14 -1.69
CA GLU A 113 12.04 -5.86 -2.31
C GLU A 113 10.99 -5.06 -1.52
N ILE A 114 9.90 -5.71 -1.11
CA ILE A 114 8.89 -5.10 -0.23
C ILE A 114 9.55 -4.58 1.05
N MET A 115 10.32 -5.41 1.75
CA MET A 115 11.00 -5.02 2.98
C MET A 115 11.93 -3.81 2.78
N ASN A 116 12.74 -3.83 1.72
CA ASN A 116 13.63 -2.72 1.40
C ASN A 116 12.85 -1.43 1.10
N SER A 117 11.74 -1.53 0.37
CA SER A 117 10.91 -0.38 0.04
C SER A 117 10.18 0.18 1.25
N LEU A 118 9.71 -0.66 2.18
CA LEU A 118 9.10 -0.21 3.44
C LEU A 118 10.10 0.54 4.33
N LEU A 119 11.32 0.02 4.45
CA LEU A 119 12.41 0.69 5.19
C LEU A 119 12.80 2.02 4.56
N LEU A 120 12.91 2.05 3.22
CA LEU A 120 13.19 3.28 2.49
C LEU A 120 12.07 4.30 2.68
N TRP A 121 10.81 3.86 2.65
CA TRP A 121 9.66 4.72 2.88
C TRP A 121 9.73 5.40 4.24
N LEU A 122 10.02 4.64 5.30
CA LEU A 122 10.19 5.19 6.66
C LEU A 122 11.34 6.20 6.72
N THR A 123 12.48 5.86 6.09
CA THR A 123 13.68 6.71 6.07
C THR A 123 13.40 8.05 5.39
N VAL A 124 12.75 8.02 4.21
CA VAL A 124 12.40 9.24 3.46
C VAL A 124 11.40 10.10 4.23
N ARG A 125 10.43 9.48 4.90
CA ARG A 125 9.47 10.20 5.74
C ARG A 125 10.15 10.89 6.92
N GLU A 126 11.00 10.17 7.65
CA GLU A 126 11.77 10.75 8.75
C GLU A 126 12.62 11.95 8.31
N GLN A 127 13.28 11.85 7.15
CA GLN A 127 14.07 12.95 6.61
C GLN A 127 13.22 14.17 6.27
N LYS A 128 12.03 13.96 5.67
CA LYS A 128 11.10 15.03 5.35
C LYS A 128 10.60 15.74 6.60
N ASP A 129 10.23 14.99 7.64
CA ASP A 129 9.71 15.56 8.88
C ASP A 129 10.80 16.33 9.64
N ARG A 130 12.04 15.82 9.66
CA ARG A 130 13.19 16.55 10.22
C ARG A 130 13.47 17.86 9.49
N ALA A 131 13.40 17.85 8.15
CA ALA A 131 13.58 19.06 7.36
C ALA A 131 12.48 20.10 7.64
N ALA A 132 11.24 19.65 7.83
CA ALA A 132 10.11 20.52 8.17
C ALA A 132 10.19 21.08 9.60
N ALA A 133 10.77 20.34 10.56
CA ALA A 133 10.92 20.79 11.95
C ALA A 133 12.13 21.72 12.19
N GLY A 134 13.12 21.73 11.27
CA GLY A 134 14.29 22.60 11.33
C GLY A 134 14.17 23.89 10.51
N SER A 135 13.02 24.13 9.86
CA SER A 135 12.67 25.36 9.12
C SER A 135 11.72 26.22 9.94
#